data_AF-A0AAD4Q7D4-F1
#
_entry.id   AF-A0AAD4Q7D4-F1
#
_cell.length_a   1.000
_cell.length_b   1.000
_cell.length_c   1.000
_cell.angle_alpha   90.00
_cell.angle_beta   90.00
_cell.angle_gamma   90.00
#
_symmetry.space_group_name_H-M   'P 1'
#
loop_
_entity.id
_entity.type
_entity.pdbx_description
1 polymer ?
#
loop_
_entity_poly.entity_id
_entity_poly.type
_entity_poly.pdbx_seq_one_letter_code
_entity_poly.pdbx_strand_id
1 'polypeptide(L)'
;MPTATLTTSPTVPSTSFIPLKAAAITVPLPQLATINTPSPSSPQQYNAATTLRPLYARAVRAFLHRDVVLTHSLLTSAFALLTPPSTSALDSLSDHRRKWDVLRITLDVTVYTSPPADTASVPATLRSNALLSGAALLATLHSRSVRLFTPADSPATNPAFLPAQVLVTLALSSAKIGCPAAGRGITEEWLACRLPPARPEDGYEKVLEVYCLSILPALGDWAYARQFLQYETELPAQSRERLIASLASLHEQHLASLVRKPDVDPPITPTSASAPVPQTSSLQPPTITEPSSAVTPTPSRPSSPTPSSSSASSNSTHTAVPANPLRSVAKHAHALVPLTSTPSTATLTPATYRAASRARRSRTPPAPAERHAGSSSWHALLTRSGAASASSRLEALRPYLRHAPIFIICVVLPALAVLVRFFRRRHKATAAVAAAGAGAQVGARTKAVEDVRRRLSGVQGRRGLLSAVWDEAVRAVWDTVVMGGRGLV
;
A
#
# COMPACT_ATOMS: atom_id res chain seq x y z
N MET A 1 50.53 33.64 -9.17
CA MET A 1 50.77 32.56 -8.19
C MET A 1 49.51 32.39 -7.35
N PRO A 2 48.61 31.45 -7.68
CA PRO A 2 47.42 31.20 -6.87
C PRO A 2 47.71 30.15 -5.78
N THR A 3 47.45 30.54 -4.53
CA THR A 3 47.59 29.72 -3.32
C THR A 3 46.37 28.80 -3.16
N ALA A 4 46.60 27.49 -3.18
CA ALA A 4 45.57 26.48 -2.92
C ALA A 4 45.38 26.30 -1.40
N THR A 5 44.15 26.48 -0.92
CA THR A 5 43.75 26.22 0.48
C THR A 5 43.11 24.83 0.55
N LEU A 6 43.79 23.88 1.18
CA LEU A 6 43.29 22.54 1.47
C LEU A 6 42.46 22.58 2.76
N THR A 7 41.17 22.25 2.66
CA THR A 7 40.27 22.08 3.81
C THR A 7 40.21 20.60 4.18
N THR A 8 40.71 20.25 5.35
CA THR A 8 40.61 18.91 5.94
C THR A 8 39.28 18.79 6.71
N SER A 9 38.47 17.82 6.33
CA SER A 9 37.20 17.47 6.99
C SER A 9 37.44 16.68 8.29
N PRO A 10 36.73 16.98 9.39
CA PRO A 10 36.86 16.24 10.64
C PRO A 10 36.12 14.89 10.60
N THR A 11 36.84 13.84 10.99
CA THR A 11 36.36 12.48 11.25
C THR A 11 35.34 12.47 12.38
N VAL A 12 34.11 12.03 12.09
CA VAL A 12 33.02 11.85 13.07
C VAL A 12 33.14 10.48 13.74
N PRO A 13 32.94 10.37 15.07
CA PRO A 13 33.09 9.12 15.80
C PRO A 13 31.99 8.10 15.48
N SER A 14 32.44 6.85 15.37
CA SER A 14 31.71 5.63 15.08
C SER A 14 30.58 5.37 16.07
N THR A 15 29.35 5.25 15.56
CA THR A 15 28.18 4.75 16.29
C THR A 15 28.41 3.31 16.75
N SER A 16 28.17 3.07 18.04
CA SER A 16 28.27 1.79 18.72
C SER A 16 27.39 0.70 18.08
N PHE A 17 28.03 -0.26 17.43
CA PHE A 17 27.39 -1.51 17.03
C PHE A 17 27.15 -2.38 18.28
N ILE A 18 25.91 -2.84 18.45
CA ILE A 18 25.58 -3.92 19.41
C ILE A 18 26.24 -5.20 18.87
N PRO A 19 27.22 -5.80 19.56
CA PRO A 19 27.90 -6.97 19.05
C PRO A 19 26.98 -8.20 19.21
N LEU A 20 26.46 -8.69 18.09
CA LEU A 20 25.92 -10.05 18.04
C LEU A 20 27.10 -11.02 18.11
N LYS A 21 27.18 -11.75 19.22
CA LYS A 21 28.22 -12.75 19.52
C LYS A 21 28.10 -13.92 18.53
N ALA A 22 28.84 -13.86 17.43
CA ALA A 22 29.03 -14.97 16.50
C ALA A 22 30.11 -15.92 17.05
N ALA A 23 29.75 -17.16 17.35
CA ALA A 23 30.71 -18.20 17.68
C ALA A 23 31.38 -18.68 16.38
N ALA A 24 32.69 -18.44 16.25
CA ALA A 24 33.49 -18.99 15.17
C ALA A 24 33.76 -20.48 15.44
N ILE A 25 33.25 -21.35 14.57
CA ILE A 25 33.59 -22.77 14.52
C ILE A 25 34.67 -22.93 13.45
N THR A 26 35.88 -23.27 13.89
CA THR A 26 37.02 -23.64 13.06
C THR A 26 36.79 -25.03 12.49
N VAL A 27 36.85 -25.19 11.16
CA VAL A 27 36.80 -26.49 10.46
C VAL A 27 38.05 -26.65 9.57
N PRO A 28 38.74 -27.81 9.59
CA PRO A 28 39.84 -28.14 8.67
C PRO A 28 39.39 -28.81 7.37
N LEU A 29 40.24 -28.70 6.34
CA LEU A 29 40.11 -29.19 4.95
C LEU A 29 40.74 -30.62 4.79
N PRO A 30 40.64 -31.31 3.62
CA PRO A 30 39.53 -32.16 3.18
C PRO A 30 39.95 -33.62 2.89
N GLN A 31 38.99 -34.55 2.86
CA GLN A 31 39.15 -35.85 2.18
C GLN A 31 38.03 -36.04 1.14
N LEU A 32 38.46 -36.45 -0.07
CA LEU A 32 37.61 -36.83 -1.19
C LEU A 32 36.78 -38.07 -0.84
N ALA A 33 35.46 -37.95 -0.82
CA ALA A 33 34.56 -39.09 -0.95
C ALA A 33 33.28 -38.67 -1.68
N THR A 34 33.02 -39.34 -2.81
CA THR A 34 31.82 -39.28 -3.63
C THR A 34 30.63 -39.80 -2.83
N ILE A 35 29.73 -38.92 -2.36
CA ILE A 35 28.49 -39.29 -1.66
C ILE A 35 27.34 -38.46 -2.21
N ASN A 36 26.30 -39.15 -2.72
CA ASN A 36 24.98 -38.60 -3.01
C ASN A 36 24.48 -37.81 -1.79
N THR A 37 24.60 -36.49 -1.88
CA THR A 37 24.33 -35.58 -0.76
C THR A 37 22.86 -35.19 -0.79
N PRO A 38 22.04 -35.53 0.23
CA PRO A 38 20.72 -34.92 0.37
C PRO A 38 20.92 -33.41 0.51
N SER A 39 20.22 -32.64 -0.34
CA SER A 39 20.28 -31.16 -0.35
C SER A 39 20.17 -30.61 1.07
N PRO A 40 21.19 -29.91 1.60
CA PRO A 40 21.12 -29.30 2.91
C PRO A 40 20.11 -28.16 2.85
N SER A 41 18.88 -28.41 3.32
CA SER A 41 17.94 -27.35 3.67
C SER A 41 18.62 -26.46 4.71
N SER A 42 19.01 -25.26 4.27
CA SER A 42 19.91 -24.38 5.02
C SER A 42 19.33 -24.03 6.40
N PRO A 43 19.96 -24.46 7.51
CA PRO A 43 19.48 -24.17 8.88
C PRO A 43 19.45 -22.67 9.21
N GLN A 44 20.02 -21.81 8.36
CA GLN A 44 20.03 -20.36 8.55
C GLN A 44 18.64 -19.71 8.41
N GLN A 45 17.76 -20.21 7.54
CA GLN A 45 16.46 -19.56 7.30
C GLN A 45 15.52 -19.63 8.50
N TYR A 46 15.54 -20.75 9.23
CA TYR A 46 14.70 -20.94 10.42
C TYR A 46 15.07 -19.95 11.53
N ASN A 47 16.37 -19.70 11.72
CA ASN A 47 16.88 -18.75 12.71
C ASN A 47 16.53 -17.28 12.38
N ALA A 48 16.38 -16.95 11.09
CA ALA A 48 15.96 -15.62 10.68
C ALA A 48 14.49 -15.36 11.06
N ALA A 49 13.58 -16.30 10.77
CA ALA A 49 12.15 -16.15 11.04
C ALA A 49 11.84 -15.95 12.54
N THR A 50 12.52 -16.70 13.42
CA THR A 50 12.38 -16.57 14.88
C THR A 50 12.85 -15.21 15.39
N THR A 51 13.94 -14.67 14.81
CA THR A 51 14.48 -13.35 15.16
C THR A 51 13.62 -12.20 14.63
N LEU A 52 13.05 -12.34 13.43
CA LEU A 52 12.26 -11.29 12.78
C LEU A 52 10.94 -10.99 13.48
N ARG A 53 10.32 -11.98 14.14
CA ARG A 53 9.03 -11.80 14.83
C ARG A 53 9.06 -10.79 15.98
N PRO A 54 9.94 -10.89 16.99
CA PRO A 54 10.04 -9.88 18.05
C PRO A 54 10.53 -8.53 17.53
N LEU A 55 11.43 -8.51 16.53
CA LEU A 55 11.88 -7.28 15.88
C LEU A 55 10.72 -6.52 15.22
N TYR A 56 9.82 -7.22 14.54
CA TYR A 56 8.66 -6.61 13.90
C TYR A 56 7.73 -5.96 14.93
N ALA A 57 7.41 -6.68 16.02
CA ALA A 57 6.58 -6.14 17.09
C ALA A 57 7.20 -4.87 17.70
N ARG A 58 8.52 -4.84 17.90
CA ARG A 58 9.24 -3.66 18.38
C ARG A 58 9.22 -2.52 17.36
N ALA A 59 9.41 -2.82 16.07
CA ALA A 59 9.42 -1.82 15.00
C ALA A 59 8.04 -1.16 14.82
N VAL A 60 6.96 -1.94 14.91
CA VAL A 60 5.58 -1.43 14.87
C VAL A 60 5.30 -0.52 16.07
N ARG A 61 5.69 -0.92 17.29
CA ARG A 61 5.54 -0.04 18.47
C ARG A 61 6.31 1.27 18.30
N ALA A 62 7.57 1.20 17.88
CA ALA A 62 8.37 2.39 17.61
C ALA A 62 7.70 3.30 16.56
N PHE A 63 7.16 2.71 15.49
CA PHE A 63 6.45 3.44 14.45
C PHE A 63 5.19 4.14 14.98
N LEU A 64 4.39 3.46 15.79
CA LEU A 64 3.20 4.02 16.43
C LEU A 64 3.54 5.17 17.38
N HIS A 65 4.67 5.09 18.08
CA HIS A 65 5.20 6.17 18.93
C HIS A 65 5.92 7.28 18.15
N ARG A 66 5.92 7.24 16.81
CA ARG A 66 6.61 8.18 15.92
C ARG A 66 8.12 8.27 16.14
N ASP A 67 8.73 7.20 16.65
CA ASP A 67 10.20 7.09 16.76
C ASP A 67 10.80 6.61 15.43
N VAL A 68 10.94 7.57 14.50
CA VAL A 68 11.41 7.33 13.12
C VAL A 68 12.81 6.71 13.10
N VAL A 69 13.69 7.12 14.03
CA VAL A 69 15.08 6.65 14.09
C VAL A 69 15.13 5.19 14.47
N LEU A 70 14.42 4.81 15.55
CA LEU A 70 14.37 3.42 15.99
C LEU A 70 13.67 2.53 14.96
N THR A 71 12.55 2.97 14.38
CA THR A 71 11.86 2.19 13.33
C THR A 71 12.78 1.96 12.14
N HIS A 72 13.49 2.98 11.65
CA HIS A 72 14.42 2.84 10.53
C HIS A 72 15.61 1.93 10.87
N SER A 73 16.16 2.03 12.08
CA SER A 73 17.22 1.13 12.56
C SER A 73 16.76 -0.34 12.55
N LEU A 74 15.57 -0.62 13.09
CA LEU A 74 14.99 -1.98 13.12
C LEU A 74 14.66 -2.50 11.72
N LEU A 75 14.14 -1.66 10.82
CA LEU A 75 13.94 -2.01 9.41
C LEU A 75 15.27 -2.37 8.76
N THR A 76 16.33 -1.59 8.99
CA THR A 76 17.67 -1.84 8.44
C THR A 76 18.19 -3.20 8.91
N SER A 77 18.09 -3.50 10.21
CA SER A 77 18.47 -4.81 10.76
C SER A 77 17.63 -5.95 10.18
N ALA A 78 16.32 -5.75 10.00
CA ALA A 78 15.45 -6.79 9.45
C ALA A 78 15.75 -7.08 7.98
N PHE A 79 15.96 -6.05 7.15
CA PHE A 79 16.30 -6.24 5.73
C PHE A 79 17.69 -6.82 5.50
N ALA A 80 18.60 -6.74 6.48
CA ALA A 80 19.86 -7.49 6.44
C ALA A 80 19.64 -9.02 6.57
N LEU A 81 18.55 -9.45 7.20
CA LEU A 81 18.18 -10.87 7.35
C LEU A 81 17.23 -11.37 6.24
N LEU A 82 16.51 -10.46 5.58
CA LEU A 82 15.52 -10.78 4.55
C LEU A 82 16.18 -10.81 3.16
N THR A 83 16.61 -11.98 2.72
CA THR A 83 17.09 -12.18 1.35
C THR A 83 15.92 -12.38 0.37
N PRO A 84 16.07 -12.00 -0.91
CA PRO A 84 15.15 -12.40 -1.97
C PRO A 84 14.96 -13.93 -2.00
N PRO A 85 13.81 -14.43 -2.47
CA PRO A 85 13.57 -15.86 -2.58
C PRO A 85 14.61 -16.50 -3.50
N SER A 86 15.11 -17.68 -3.16
CA SER A 86 16.11 -18.37 -4.01
C SER A 86 15.48 -19.02 -5.24
N THR A 87 14.21 -19.41 -5.13
CA THR A 87 13.45 -20.07 -6.19
C THR A 87 12.05 -19.45 -6.26
N SER A 88 11.34 -19.74 -7.34
CA SER A 88 9.94 -19.32 -7.50
C SER A 88 8.94 -20.02 -6.54
N ALA A 89 9.39 -20.99 -5.74
CA ALA A 89 8.55 -21.69 -4.78
C ALA A 89 8.30 -20.82 -3.53
N LEU A 90 7.16 -21.04 -2.87
CA LEU A 90 6.81 -20.35 -1.63
C LEU A 90 7.82 -20.73 -0.53
N ASP A 91 8.49 -19.74 0.07
CA ASP A 91 9.40 -19.94 1.20
C ASP A 91 8.78 -19.46 2.52
N SER A 92 9.42 -19.85 3.63
CA SER A 92 8.98 -19.50 5.00
C SER A 92 9.12 -18.01 5.33
N LEU A 93 9.96 -17.27 4.59
CA LEU A 93 10.22 -15.85 4.80
C LEU A 93 9.28 -14.94 3.97
N SER A 94 8.48 -15.50 3.05
CA SER A 94 7.56 -14.75 2.19
C SER A 94 6.64 -13.81 2.98
N ASP A 95 6.00 -14.32 4.04
CA ASP A 95 5.14 -13.55 4.93
C ASP A 95 5.91 -12.46 5.69
N HIS A 96 7.14 -12.75 6.10
CA HIS A 96 7.99 -11.78 6.77
C HIS A 96 8.41 -10.66 5.81
N ARG A 97 8.86 -10.98 4.59
CA ARG A 97 9.17 -9.98 3.55
C ARG A 97 7.97 -9.08 3.27
N ARG A 98 6.77 -9.66 3.12
CA ARG A 98 5.52 -8.90 2.93
C ARG A 98 5.25 -7.91 4.06
N LYS A 99 5.27 -8.37 5.31
CA LYS A 99 5.00 -7.53 6.49
C LYS A 99 6.03 -6.40 6.64
N TRP A 100 7.31 -6.73 6.53
CA TRP A 100 8.39 -5.74 6.68
C TRP A 100 8.40 -4.72 5.55
N ASP A 101 8.07 -5.12 4.32
CA ASP A 101 8.00 -4.18 3.19
C ASP A 101 6.80 -3.23 3.30
N VAL A 102 5.63 -3.71 3.74
CA VAL A 102 4.49 -2.85 4.04
C VAL A 102 4.85 -1.81 5.09
N LEU A 103 5.55 -2.20 6.17
CA LEU A 103 6.02 -1.26 7.19
C LEU A 103 7.03 -0.25 6.63
N ARG A 104 7.96 -0.69 5.77
CA ARG A 104 8.93 0.18 5.10
C ARG A 104 8.23 1.24 4.23
N ILE A 105 7.33 0.81 3.34
CA ILE A 105 6.57 1.72 2.47
C ILE A 105 5.80 2.72 3.31
N THR A 106 5.13 2.25 4.37
CA THR A 106 4.33 3.11 5.25
C THR A 106 5.21 4.14 5.97
N LEU A 107 6.40 3.77 6.44
CA LEU A 107 7.35 4.69 7.05
C LEU A 107 7.81 5.76 6.05
N ASP A 108 8.30 5.35 4.87
CA ASP A 108 8.82 6.28 3.84
C ASP A 108 7.74 7.28 3.42
N VAL A 109 6.50 6.81 3.21
CA VAL A 109 5.36 7.65 2.83
C VAL A 109 4.92 8.58 3.96
N THR A 110 4.99 8.12 5.22
CA THR A 110 4.64 8.94 6.39
C THR A 110 5.65 10.07 6.58
N VAL A 111 6.95 9.77 6.50
CA VAL A 111 8.00 10.80 6.58
C VAL A 111 7.92 11.77 5.40
N TYR A 112 7.56 11.29 4.21
CA TYR A 112 7.37 12.16 3.04
C TYR A 112 6.16 13.10 3.19
N THR A 113 5.01 12.59 3.62
CA THR A 113 3.75 13.36 3.72
C THR A 113 3.61 14.16 5.01
N SER A 114 4.37 13.80 6.04
CA SER A 114 4.33 14.43 7.37
C SER A 114 5.73 14.38 7.99
N PRO A 115 6.68 15.18 7.47
CA PRO A 115 8.05 15.17 7.99
C PRO A 115 8.06 15.61 9.47
N PRO A 116 8.88 14.96 10.32
CA PRO A 116 9.01 15.37 11.70
C PRO A 116 9.63 16.77 11.81
N ALA A 117 9.25 17.51 12.85
CA ALA A 117 9.72 18.88 13.05
C ALA A 117 11.24 18.97 13.17
N ASP A 118 11.86 18.03 13.88
CA ASP A 118 13.31 17.91 13.94
C ASP A 118 13.83 17.09 12.75
N THR A 119 14.14 17.78 11.66
CA THR A 119 14.71 17.14 10.47
C THR A 119 16.11 16.60 10.71
N ALA A 120 16.87 17.10 11.71
CA ALA A 120 18.25 16.68 11.93
C ALA A 120 18.37 15.26 12.49
N SER A 121 17.39 14.81 13.28
CA SER A 121 17.33 13.44 13.78
C SER A 121 16.88 12.42 12.73
N VAL A 122 16.31 12.84 11.60
CA VAL A 122 15.84 11.92 10.57
C VAL A 122 17.02 11.23 9.87
N PRO A 123 17.00 9.89 9.73
CA PRO A 123 18.01 9.13 9.00
C PRO A 123 18.26 9.71 7.60
N ALA A 124 19.54 9.79 7.20
CA ALA A 124 19.95 10.45 5.96
C ALA A 124 19.26 9.87 4.71
N THR A 125 19.03 8.55 4.68
CA THR A 125 18.29 7.84 3.63
C THR A 125 16.83 8.29 3.49
N LEU A 126 16.15 8.54 4.62
CA LEU A 126 14.77 9.03 4.64
C LEU A 126 14.72 10.50 4.24
N ARG A 127 15.70 11.31 4.68
CA ARG A 127 15.84 12.70 4.25
C ARG A 127 16.04 12.82 2.75
N SER A 128 16.92 12.01 2.16
CA SER A 128 17.11 12.01 0.71
C SER A 128 15.85 11.60 -0.04
N ASN A 129 15.09 10.62 0.49
CA ASN A 129 13.82 10.20 -0.11
C ASN A 129 12.75 11.31 -0.01
N ALA A 130 12.74 12.09 1.08
CA ALA A 130 11.84 13.22 1.26
C ALA A 130 12.10 14.38 0.29
N LEU A 131 13.29 14.46 -0.31
CA LEU A 131 13.64 15.45 -1.34
C LEU A 131 13.25 15.01 -2.77
N LEU A 132 12.84 13.75 -2.97
CA LEU A 132 12.40 13.27 -4.27
C LEU A 132 11.02 13.84 -4.64
N SER A 133 10.67 13.83 -5.93
CA SER A 133 9.27 14.01 -6.32
C SER A 133 8.44 12.79 -5.88
N GLY A 134 7.14 12.97 -5.66
CA GLY A 134 6.26 11.88 -5.23
C GLY A 134 6.28 10.67 -6.19
N ALA A 135 6.34 10.93 -7.50
CA ALA A 135 6.47 9.89 -8.52
C ALA A 135 7.83 9.16 -8.45
N ALA A 136 8.93 9.89 -8.24
CA ALA A 136 10.27 9.30 -8.11
C ALA A 136 10.42 8.48 -6.82
N LEU A 137 9.82 8.94 -5.71
CA LEU A 137 9.74 8.16 -4.47
C LEU A 137 9.02 6.83 -4.71
N LEU A 138 7.82 6.87 -5.31
CA LEU A 138 7.03 5.66 -5.59
C LEU A 138 7.75 4.70 -6.54
N ALA A 139 8.39 5.21 -7.59
CA ALA A 139 9.19 4.38 -8.49
C ALA A 139 10.32 3.67 -7.72
N THR A 140 10.99 4.38 -6.82
CA THR A 140 12.05 3.81 -5.97
C THR A 140 11.51 2.74 -5.04
N LEU A 141 10.36 2.99 -4.38
CA LEU A 141 9.70 2.02 -3.52
C LEU A 141 9.27 0.77 -4.31
N HIS A 142 8.65 0.96 -5.47
CA HIS A 142 8.24 -0.13 -6.36
C HIS A 142 9.42 -0.98 -6.80
N SER A 143 10.50 -0.38 -7.31
CA SER A 143 11.70 -1.13 -7.74
C SER A 143 12.34 -1.90 -6.58
N ARG A 144 12.41 -1.32 -5.38
CA ARG A 144 12.91 -2.03 -4.19
C ARG A 144 12.02 -3.22 -3.82
N SER A 145 10.70 -3.06 -3.89
CA SER A 145 9.75 -4.14 -3.60
C SER A 145 9.83 -5.26 -4.65
N VAL A 146 9.82 -4.93 -5.95
CA VAL A 146 9.97 -5.93 -7.02
C VAL A 146 11.28 -6.71 -6.84
N ARG A 147 12.39 -6.04 -6.55
CA ARG A 147 13.67 -6.70 -6.28
C ARG A 147 13.64 -7.62 -5.06
N LEU A 148 12.91 -7.24 -4.01
CA LEU A 148 12.80 -8.04 -2.78
C LEU A 148 12.02 -9.35 -2.99
N PHE A 149 11.04 -9.35 -3.90
CA PHE A 149 10.18 -10.51 -4.16
C PHE A 149 10.57 -11.29 -5.42
N THR A 150 11.38 -10.74 -6.31
CA THR A 150 11.86 -11.46 -7.49
C THR A 150 12.83 -12.58 -7.05
N PRO A 151 12.58 -13.84 -7.44
CA PRO A 151 13.49 -14.94 -7.19
C PRO A 151 14.88 -14.72 -7.79
N ALA A 152 15.92 -15.15 -7.09
CA ALA A 152 17.31 -15.00 -7.53
C ALA A 152 17.65 -15.79 -8.80
N ASP A 153 16.89 -16.86 -9.09
CA ASP A 153 16.97 -17.65 -10.32
C ASP A 153 16.26 -16.98 -11.52
N SER A 154 15.50 -15.91 -11.28
CA SER A 154 14.79 -15.19 -12.34
C SER A 154 15.76 -14.30 -13.14
N PRO A 155 15.76 -14.38 -14.49
CA PRO A 155 16.69 -13.62 -15.32
C PRO A 155 16.41 -12.11 -15.33
N ALA A 156 15.20 -11.68 -14.95
CA ALA A 156 14.80 -10.29 -14.94
C ALA A 156 13.85 -9.98 -13.78
N THR A 157 13.89 -8.74 -13.29
CA THR A 157 12.91 -8.23 -12.33
C THR A 157 11.52 -8.28 -12.93
N ASN A 158 10.63 -9.07 -12.35
CA ASN A 158 9.28 -9.26 -12.85
C ASN A 158 8.26 -8.87 -11.77
N PRO A 159 7.39 -7.87 -12.01
CA PRO A 159 6.40 -7.43 -11.03
C PRO A 159 5.35 -8.51 -10.73
N ALA A 160 5.24 -9.57 -11.54
CA ALA A 160 4.36 -10.70 -11.26
C ALA A 160 4.63 -11.39 -9.91
N PHE A 161 5.86 -11.28 -9.38
CA PHE A 161 6.22 -11.85 -8.08
C PHE A 161 5.81 -10.95 -6.90
N LEU A 162 5.33 -9.74 -7.15
CA LEU A 162 4.96 -8.81 -6.09
C LEU A 162 3.66 -9.26 -5.41
N PRO A 163 3.63 -9.44 -4.08
CA PRO A 163 2.40 -9.80 -3.37
C PRO A 163 1.36 -8.67 -3.49
N ALA A 164 0.10 -9.02 -3.71
CA ALA A 164 -0.99 -8.05 -3.86
C ALA A 164 -1.09 -7.07 -2.68
N GLN A 165 -0.79 -7.50 -1.44
CA GLN A 165 -0.81 -6.59 -0.29
C GLN A 165 0.23 -5.46 -0.39
N VAL A 166 1.42 -5.76 -0.92
CA VAL A 166 2.47 -4.76 -1.15
C VAL A 166 2.04 -3.83 -2.28
N LEU A 167 1.49 -4.38 -3.36
CA LEU A 167 0.95 -3.62 -4.49
C LEU A 167 -0.17 -2.66 -4.05
N VAL A 168 -1.13 -3.14 -3.27
CA VAL A 168 -2.22 -2.34 -2.67
C VAL A 168 -1.65 -1.20 -1.83
N THR A 169 -0.63 -1.50 -1.01
CA THR A 169 0.03 -0.49 -0.17
C THR A 169 0.71 0.58 -1.03
N LEU A 170 1.41 0.21 -2.11
CA LEU A 170 2.02 1.14 -3.06
C LEU A 170 0.96 1.99 -3.79
N ALA A 171 -0.12 1.37 -4.25
CA ALA A 171 -1.22 2.05 -4.92
C ALA A 171 -1.88 3.09 -4.00
N LEU A 172 -2.28 2.70 -2.78
CA LEU A 172 -2.84 3.63 -1.81
C LEU A 172 -1.87 4.75 -1.41
N SER A 173 -0.57 4.41 -1.28
CA SER A 173 0.48 5.40 -1.03
C SER A 173 0.57 6.42 -2.16
N SER A 174 0.35 6.00 -3.42
CA SER A 174 0.34 6.92 -4.56
C SER A 174 -0.80 7.92 -4.52
N ALA A 175 -1.99 7.49 -4.10
CA ALA A 175 -3.12 8.39 -3.91
C ALA A 175 -2.83 9.36 -2.75
N LYS A 176 -2.27 8.86 -1.64
CA LYS A 176 -1.92 9.67 -0.46
C LYS A 176 -0.86 10.74 -0.77
N ILE A 177 0.12 10.44 -1.63
CA ILE A 177 1.17 11.38 -2.06
C ILE A 177 0.66 12.36 -3.14
N GLY A 178 -0.57 12.20 -3.64
CA GLY A 178 -1.10 13.03 -4.73
C GLY A 178 -0.52 12.68 -6.10
N CYS A 179 -0.03 11.45 -6.28
CA CYS A 179 0.54 10.94 -7.54
C CYS A 179 -0.21 9.67 -8.04
N PRO A 180 -1.55 9.67 -8.18
CA PRO A 180 -2.31 8.46 -8.54
C PRO A 180 -1.95 7.90 -9.92
N ALA A 181 -1.40 8.71 -10.83
CA ALA A 181 -0.94 8.25 -12.14
C ALA A 181 0.20 7.23 -12.03
N ALA A 182 1.10 7.39 -11.05
CA ALA A 182 2.15 6.41 -10.78
C ALA A 182 1.55 5.09 -10.23
N GLY A 183 0.55 5.19 -9.34
CA GLY A 183 -0.18 4.02 -8.83
C GLY A 183 -0.89 3.23 -9.91
N ARG A 184 -1.49 3.93 -10.88
CA ARG A 184 -2.09 3.33 -12.07
C ARG A 184 -1.05 2.53 -12.86
N GLY A 185 0.10 3.15 -13.19
CA GLY A 185 1.17 2.48 -13.91
C GLY A 185 1.67 1.22 -13.21
N ILE A 186 1.93 1.30 -11.90
CA ILE A 186 2.38 0.16 -11.08
C ILE A 186 1.35 -1.00 -11.10
N THR A 187 0.06 -0.65 -11.00
CA THR A 187 -1.01 -1.66 -10.97
C THR A 187 -1.23 -2.30 -12.34
N GLU A 188 -1.27 -1.50 -13.42
CA GLU A 188 -1.37 -2.00 -14.79
C GLU A 188 -0.17 -2.88 -15.17
N GLU A 189 1.04 -2.52 -14.74
CA GLU A 189 2.26 -3.32 -14.97
C GLU A 189 2.17 -4.69 -14.28
N TRP A 190 1.70 -4.72 -13.04
CA TRP A 190 1.45 -5.98 -12.31
C TRP A 190 0.37 -6.83 -12.99
N LEU A 191 -0.75 -6.22 -13.37
CA LEU A 191 -1.84 -6.89 -14.09
C LEU A 191 -1.36 -7.48 -15.42
N ALA A 192 -0.48 -6.78 -16.14
CA ALA A 192 0.06 -7.23 -17.42
C ALA A 192 1.07 -8.40 -17.29
N CYS A 193 1.77 -8.51 -16.17
CA CYS A 193 2.80 -9.53 -15.96
C CYS A 193 2.29 -10.78 -15.23
N ARG A 194 1.15 -10.68 -14.54
CA ARG A 194 0.56 -11.76 -13.77
C ARG A 194 0.15 -12.93 -14.67
N LEU A 195 0.49 -14.16 -14.27
CA LEU A 195 0.07 -15.39 -14.96
C LEU A 195 -1.30 -15.85 -14.41
N PRO A 196 -2.34 -16.02 -15.26
CA PRO A 196 -3.58 -16.68 -14.87
C PRO A 196 -3.45 -18.21 -14.91
N PRO A 197 -4.18 -18.98 -14.06
CA PRO A 197 -4.91 -18.57 -12.87
C PRO A 197 -4.00 -18.59 -11.64
N ALA A 198 -3.62 -17.40 -11.18
CA ALA A 198 -2.96 -17.22 -9.89
C ALA A 198 -3.88 -17.76 -8.77
N ARG A 199 -3.32 -18.17 -7.62
CA ARG A 199 -4.05 -18.83 -6.54
C ARG A 199 -5.19 -17.91 -6.06
N PRO A 200 -6.34 -18.46 -5.61
CA PRO A 200 -7.47 -17.67 -5.14
C PRO A 200 -7.13 -16.76 -3.94
N GLU A 201 -6.03 -17.03 -3.23
CA GLU A 201 -5.54 -16.24 -2.10
C GLU A 201 -4.65 -15.05 -2.51
N ASP A 202 -4.39 -14.86 -3.80
CA ASP A 202 -3.42 -13.87 -4.27
C ASP A 202 -3.92 -12.42 -4.14
N GLY A 203 -5.11 -12.18 -3.59
CA GLY A 203 -5.61 -10.84 -3.29
C GLY A 203 -6.01 -10.01 -4.52
N TYR A 204 -6.20 -10.66 -5.67
CA TYR A 204 -6.57 -10.03 -6.94
C TYR A 204 -7.77 -9.09 -6.83
N GLU A 205 -8.84 -9.55 -6.18
CA GLU A 205 -10.04 -8.74 -5.94
C GLU A 205 -9.70 -7.44 -5.21
N LYS A 206 -8.81 -7.49 -4.22
CA LYS A 206 -8.43 -6.30 -3.45
C LYS A 206 -7.60 -5.32 -4.26
N VAL A 207 -6.75 -5.82 -5.16
CA VAL A 207 -6.02 -4.98 -6.12
C VAL A 207 -7.00 -4.25 -7.02
N LEU A 208 -7.98 -4.95 -7.61
CA LEU A 208 -8.99 -4.35 -8.47
C LEU A 208 -9.89 -3.36 -7.73
N GLU A 209 -10.27 -3.67 -6.48
CA GLU A 209 -11.03 -2.78 -5.62
C GLU A 209 -10.29 -1.45 -5.44
N VAL A 210 -9.03 -1.47 -5.03
CA VAL A 210 -8.22 -0.25 -4.83
C VAL A 210 -8.00 0.47 -6.15
N TYR A 211 -7.74 -0.26 -7.23
CA TYR A 211 -7.53 0.33 -8.55
C TYR A 211 -8.77 1.08 -9.02
N CYS A 212 -9.94 0.45 -8.97
CA CYS A 212 -11.19 0.99 -9.51
C CYS A 212 -11.88 1.98 -8.58
N LEU A 213 -11.76 1.83 -7.25
CA LEU A 213 -12.45 2.67 -6.28
C LEU A 213 -11.56 3.77 -5.68
N SER A 214 -10.23 3.68 -5.79
CA SER A 214 -9.33 4.69 -5.23
C SER A 214 -8.47 5.36 -6.30
N ILE A 215 -7.77 4.59 -7.14
CA ILE A 215 -6.79 5.15 -8.08
C ILE A 215 -7.45 5.85 -9.27
N LEU A 216 -8.35 5.15 -9.99
CA LEU A 216 -9.00 5.70 -11.17
C LEU A 216 -9.92 6.89 -10.84
N PRO A 217 -10.71 6.88 -9.74
CA PRO A 217 -11.47 8.04 -9.31
C PRO A 217 -10.58 9.26 -8.99
N ALA A 218 -9.44 9.05 -8.34
CA ALA A 218 -8.47 10.12 -8.07
C ALA A 218 -7.87 10.73 -9.35
N LEU A 219 -7.92 10.02 -10.48
CA LEU A 219 -7.54 10.52 -11.80
C LEU A 219 -8.72 11.14 -12.58
N GLY A 220 -9.95 11.02 -12.08
CA GLY A 220 -11.16 11.40 -12.82
C GLY A 220 -11.57 10.39 -13.90
N ASP A 221 -10.95 9.21 -13.95
CA ASP A 221 -11.13 8.18 -14.99
C ASP A 221 -12.32 7.24 -14.70
N TRP A 222 -13.47 7.79 -14.28
CA TRP A 222 -14.66 7.02 -13.86
C TRP A 222 -15.23 6.10 -14.94
N ALA A 223 -15.32 6.60 -16.18
CA ALA A 223 -15.84 5.84 -17.30
C ALA A 223 -14.92 4.66 -17.64
N TYR A 224 -13.61 4.87 -17.56
CA TYR A 224 -12.62 3.83 -17.80
C TYR A 224 -12.71 2.74 -16.72
N ALA A 225 -12.82 3.11 -15.44
CA ALA A 225 -12.99 2.16 -14.35
C ALA A 225 -14.24 1.28 -14.52
N ARG A 226 -15.36 1.87 -14.94
CA ARG A 226 -16.60 1.14 -15.24
C ARG A 226 -16.41 0.17 -16.42
N GLN A 227 -15.80 0.61 -17.51
CA GLN A 227 -15.53 -0.24 -18.67
C GLN A 227 -14.58 -1.38 -18.32
N PHE A 228 -13.52 -1.10 -17.58
CA PHE A 228 -12.57 -2.10 -17.09
C PHE A 228 -13.30 -3.20 -16.31
N LEU A 229 -14.15 -2.84 -15.35
CA LEU A 229 -14.95 -3.80 -14.59
C LEU A 229 -15.96 -4.57 -15.44
N GLN A 230 -16.47 -4.02 -16.55
CA GLN A 230 -17.39 -4.74 -17.44
C GLN A 230 -16.67 -5.83 -18.26
N TYR A 231 -15.43 -5.58 -18.66
CA TYR A 231 -14.62 -6.55 -19.43
C TYR A 231 -13.84 -7.52 -18.55
N GLU A 232 -13.81 -7.32 -17.24
CA GLU A 232 -13.14 -8.19 -16.29
C GLU A 232 -13.81 -9.57 -16.23
N THR A 233 -13.05 -10.63 -16.53
CA THR A 233 -13.53 -12.02 -16.59
C THR A 233 -13.03 -12.89 -15.45
N GLU A 234 -11.95 -12.52 -14.78
CA GLU A 234 -11.33 -13.35 -13.74
C GLU A 234 -12.00 -13.15 -12.37
N LEU A 235 -12.63 -11.99 -12.16
CA LEU A 235 -13.34 -11.69 -10.93
C LEU A 235 -14.70 -12.43 -10.86
N PRO A 236 -15.09 -13.02 -9.71
CA PRO A 236 -16.42 -13.59 -9.56
C PRO A 236 -17.52 -12.56 -9.86
N ALA A 237 -18.56 -12.96 -10.59
CA ALA A 237 -19.64 -12.06 -11.02
C ALA A 237 -20.24 -11.23 -9.87
N GLN A 238 -20.49 -11.86 -8.72
CA GLN A 238 -20.98 -11.17 -7.52
C GLN A 238 -20.00 -10.10 -7.00
N SER A 239 -18.70 -10.38 -6.98
CA SER A 239 -17.69 -9.40 -6.58
C SER A 239 -17.59 -8.25 -7.58
N ARG A 240 -17.67 -8.55 -8.88
CA ARG A 240 -17.68 -7.55 -9.95
C ARG A 240 -18.89 -6.62 -9.87
N GLU A 241 -20.09 -7.16 -9.66
CA GLU A 241 -21.31 -6.38 -9.47
C GLU A 241 -21.23 -5.48 -8.23
N ARG A 242 -20.70 -6.00 -7.11
CA ARG A 242 -20.46 -5.19 -5.90
C ARG A 242 -19.51 -4.02 -6.17
N LEU A 243 -18.42 -4.24 -6.90
CA LEU A 243 -17.48 -3.17 -7.27
C LEU A 243 -18.13 -2.14 -8.20
N ILE A 244 -18.91 -2.57 -9.19
CA ILE A 244 -19.63 -1.67 -10.10
C ILE A 244 -20.63 -0.79 -9.34
N ALA A 245 -21.41 -1.39 -8.42
CA ALA A 245 -22.35 -0.65 -7.59
C ALA A 245 -21.64 0.34 -6.65
N SER A 246 -20.53 -0.08 -6.03
CA SER A 246 -19.72 0.79 -5.17
C SER A 246 -19.15 1.97 -5.95
N LEU A 247 -18.66 1.73 -7.17
CA LEU A 247 -18.14 2.77 -8.06
C LEU A 247 -19.22 3.77 -8.47
N ALA A 248 -20.42 3.30 -8.79
CA ALA A 248 -21.56 4.16 -9.13
C ALA A 248 -21.94 5.07 -7.95
N SER A 249 -22.06 4.51 -6.75
CA SER A 249 -22.33 5.27 -5.52
C SER A 249 -21.26 6.33 -5.24
N LEU A 250 -19.97 5.97 -5.37
CA LEU A 250 -18.86 6.91 -5.16
C LEU A 250 -18.89 8.05 -6.21
N HIS A 251 -19.22 7.74 -7.45
CA HIS A 251 -19.36 8.74 -8.50
C HIS A 251 -20.54 9.70 -8.26
N GLU A 252 -21.70 9.19 -7.82
CA GLU A 252 -22.85 10.01 -7.45
C GLU A 252 -22.53 10.95 -6.28
N GLN A 253 -21.83 10.46 -5.27
CA GLN A 253 -21.36 11.28 -4.14
C GLN A 253 -20.41 12.39 -4.61
N HIS A 254 -19.50 12.08 -5.53
CA HIS A 254 -18.59 13.06 -6.11
C HIS A 254 -19.34 14.12 -6.93
N LEU A 255 -20.35 13.76 -7.73
CA LEU A 255 -21.17 14.74 -8.44
C LEU A 255 -21.99 15.60 -7.48
N ALA A 256 -22.53 15.03 -6.41
CA ALA A 256 -23.27 15.77 -5.40
C ALA A 256 -22.37 16.76 -4.63
N SER A 257 -21.10 16.43 -4.38
CA SER A 257 -20.16 17.34 -3.73
C SER A 257 -19.76 18.51 -4.62
N LEU A 258 -19.68 18.30 -5.95
CA LEU A 258 -19.46 19.39 -6.91
C LEU A 258 -20.64 20.36 -6.97
N VAL A 259 -21.87 19.87 -6.85
CA VAL A 259 -23.09 20.71 -6.83
C VAL A 259 -23.20 21.50 -5.53
N ARG A 260 -22.75 20.95 -4.40
CA ARG A 260 -22.81 21.60 -3.08
C ARG A 260 -21.73 22.65 -2.84
N LYS A 261 -20.83 22.93 -3.80
CA LYS A 261 -19.83 23.98 -3.61
C LYS A 261 -20.58 25.31 -3.45
N PRO A 262 -20.55 25.94 -2.26
CA PRO A 262 -21.43 27.04 -1.93
C PRO A 262 -21.17 28.17 -2.91
N ASP A 263 -22.26 28.66 -3.47
CA ASP A 263 -22.31 29.96 -4.13
C ASP A 263 -21.65 30.97 -3.19
N VAL A 264 -20.73 31.75 -3.73
CA VAL A 264 -19.97 32.78 -3.04
C VAL A 264 -20.92 33.52 -2.09
N ASP A 265 -20.62 33.48 -0.78
CA ASP A 265 -21.34 34.30 0.19
C ASP A 265 -21.50 35.70 -0.42
N PRO A 266 -22.73 36.20 -0.63
CA PRO A 266 -22.92 37.49 -1.27
C PRO A 266 -22.09 38.51 -0.50
N PRO A 267 -21.37 39.40 -1.20
CA PRO A 267 -20.47 40.34 -0.56
C PRO A 267 -21.24 41.03 0.55
N ILE A 268 -20.81 40.80 1.79
CA ILE A 268 -21.30 41.51 2.95
C ILE A 268 -20.92 42.96 2.68
N THR A 269 -21.84 43.72 2.09
CA THR A 269 -21.75 45.17 2.02
C THR A 269 -21.55 45.65 3.45
N PRO A 270 -20.44 46.32 3.77
CA PRO A 270 -20.27 46.90 5.09
C PRO A 270 -21.35 47.97 5.25
N THR A 271 -22.41 47.65 5.99
CA THR A 271 -23.38 48.62 6.46
C THR A 271 -22.61 49.61 7.32
N SER A 272 -22.43 50.80 6.76
CA SER A 272 -21.82 51.96 7.40
C SER A 272 -22.58 52.32 8.66
N ALA A 273 -21.95 52.17 9.82
CA ALA A 273 -22.31 52.90 11.02
C ALA A 273 -21.47 54.18 11.06
N SER A 274 -22.16 55.31 11.01
CA SER A 274 -21.65 56.67 11.07
C SER A 274 -20.66 56.92 12.20
N ALA A 275 -19.51 57.51 11.87
CA ALA A 275 -18.75 58.42 12.75
C ALA A 275 -18.01 59.47 11.88
N PRO A 276 -17.81 60.70 12.38
CA PRO A 276 -17.63 61.89 11.54
C PRO A 276 -16.17 62.21 11.16
N VAL A 277 -16.04 62.68 9.92
CA VAL A 277 -15.11 63.69 9.32
C VAL A 277 -14.13 64.38 10.32
N PRO A 278 -12.83 64.50 9.99
CA PRO A 278 -12.36 65.73 9.34
C PRO A 278 -11.45 65.54 8.10
N GLN A 279 -11.82 66.33 7.10
CA GLN A 279 -11.08 66.94 5.98
C GLN A 279 -9.54 66.82 6.02
N THR A 280 -8.92 66.53 4.87
CA THR A 280 -8.31 67.52 3.96
C THR A 280 -7.53 66.84 2.82
N SER A 281 -7.80 67.29 1.58
CA SER A 281 -6.87 67.57 0.48
C SER A 281 -5.88 66.46 0.02
N SER A 282 -5.61 66.19 -1.26
CA SER A 282 -5.79 66.89 -2.53
C SER A 282 -4.92 66.14 -3.57
N LEU A 283 -5.40 65.97 -4.81
CA LEU A 283 -4.67 65.90 -6.12
C LEU A 283 -3.53 64.85 -6.25
N GLN A 284 -3.30 64.06 -7.30
CA GLN A 284 -3.62 64.01 -8.74
C GLN A 284 -3.04 62.66 -9.29
N PRO A 285 -3.35 62.26 -10.54
CA PRO A 285 -2.82 61.07 -11.22
C PRO A 285 -1.56 61.37 -12.06
N PRO A 286 -0.78 60.36 -12.52
CA PRO A 286 -0.84 59.95 -13.94
C PRO A 286 -0.55 58.45 -14.20
N THR A 287 -1.20 57.79 -15.16
CA THR A 287 -0.84 57.63 -16.59
C THR A 287 0.46 56.85 -16.88
N ILE A 288 0.28 55.60 -17.35
CA ILE A 288 0.97 54.79 -18.37
C ILE A 288 2.40 55.21 -18.78
N THR A 289 3.40 54.31 -18.75
CA THR A 289 4.24 53.84 -19.90
C THR A 289 5.23 52.71 -19.48
N GLU A 290 5.35 51.64 -20.28
CA GLU A 290 6.54 50.75 -20.43
C GLU A 290 7.75 51.57 -20.99
N PRO A 291 9.02 51.07 -21.18
CA PRO A 291 9.53 49.69 -21.26
C PRO A 291 10.90 49.41 -20.57
N SER A 292 11.35 48.15 -20.68
CA SER A 292 12.74 47.63 -20.67
C SER A 292 13.88 48.47 -20.06
N SER A 293 14.59 47.90 -19.07
CA SER A 293 15.97 47.38 -19.27
C SER A 293 16.63 46.92 -17.97
N ALA A 294 17.51 45.94 -18.14
CA ALA A 294 18.32 45.25 -17.15
C ALA A 294 19.21 46.16 -16.29
N VAL A 295 19.25 45.94 -14.98
CA VAL A 295 20.46 46.09 -14.15
C VAL A 295 20.45 45.11 -12.96
N THR A 296 21.57 44.41 -12.87
CA THR A 296 22.26 43.58 -11.88
C THR A 296 21.95 43.83 -10.38
N PRO A 297 22.01 42.78 -9.51
CA PRO A 297 21.61 42.85 -8.10
C PRO A 297 22.69 43.44 -7.19
N THR A 298 22.26 44.17 -6.16
CA THR A 298 23.10 44.60 -5.03
C THR A 298 22.57 43.99 -3.72
N PRO A 299 23.41 43.37 -2.87
CA PRO A 299 22.98 42.68 -1.66
C PRO A 299 22.93 43.64 -0.46
N SER A 300 21.81 43.68 0.25
CA SER A 300 21.67 44.45 1.50
C SER A 300 21.20 43.54 2.63
N ARG A 301 22.17 43.16 3.45
CA ARG A 301 22.19 42.91 4.91
C ARG A 301 21.03 42.22 5.66
N PRO A 302 21.37 41.40 6.68
CA PRO A 302 20.43 40.64 7.50
C PRO A 302 19.91 41.46 8.69
N SER A 303 18.62 41.29 9.01
CA SER A 303 18.02 41.76 10.26
C SER A 303 18.05 40.65 11.30
N SER A 304 18.69 40.95 12.43
CA SER A 304 18.82 40.13 13.64
C SER A 304 17.48 39.74 14.28
N PRO A 305 17.46 38.66 15.09
CA PRO A 305 16.26 38.20 15.81
C PRO A 305 16.05 38.91 17.14
N THR A 306 14.80 39.29 17.43
CA THR A 306 14.31 39.68 18.76
C THR A 306 13.78 38.45 19.51
N PRO A 307 14.25 38.15 20.73
CA PRO A 307 13.63 37.16 21.61
C PRO A 307 12.53 37.84 22.45
N SER A 308 11.38 37.21 22.57
CA SER A 308 10.38 37.55 23.59
C SER A 308 10.11 36.33 24.43
N SER A 309 10.62 36.41 25.66
CA SER A 309 10.35 35.52 26.78
C SER A 309 9.16 36.05 27.59
N SER A 310 8.61 35.17 28.44
CA SER A 310 7.60 35.39 29.50
C SER A 310 6.13 35.36 29.00
N SER A 311 5.14 34.73 29.64
CA SER A 311 4.93 34.28 31.02
C SER A 311 3.94 33.08 31.01
N ALA A 312 4.15 31.98 31.73
CA ALA A 312 3.81 31.75 33.14
C ALA A 312 2.34 32.09 33.50
N SER A 313 1.49 31.06 33.52
CA SER A 313 0.29 31.05 34.36
C SER A 313 -0.04 29.61 34.77
N SER A 314 0.16 29.38 36.06
CA SER A 314 -0.16 28.23 36.88
C SER A 314 -1.60 27.77 36.73
N ASN A 315 -1.85 26.46 36.77
CA ASN A 315 -3.02 25.93 37.46
C ASN A 315 -2.71 24.55 38.06
N SER A 316 -2.81 24.55 39.38
CA SER A 316 -2.77 23.45 40.33
C SER A 316 -3.92 22.48 40.10
N THR A 317 -3.69 21.16 40.18
CA THR A 317 -4.68 20.18 40.71
C THR A 317 -3.95 18.91 41.18
N HIS A 318 -4.46 18.39 42.28
CA HIS A 318 -3.89 17.47 43.24
C HIS A 318 -3.72 16.00 42.80
N THR A 319 -2.79 15.41 43.54
CA THR A 319 -2.46 14.01 43.84
C THR A 319 -3.62 13.02 44.00
N ALA A 320 -3.42 11.80 43.48
CA ALA A 320 -3.80 10.55 44.15
C ALA A 320 -2.88 9.40 43.70
N VAL A 321 -2.10 8.88 44.65
CA VAL A 321 -1.22 7.70 44.52
C VAL A 321 -1.96 6.51 45.11
N PRO A 322 -2.09 5.36 44.42
CA PRO A 322 -2.44 4.12 45.09
C PRO A 322 -1.21 3.43 45.67
N ALA A 323 -1.30 3.12 46.96
CA ALA A 323 -0.29 2.51 47.79
C ALA A 323 0.07 1.08 47.38
N ASN A 324 1.34 0.77 47.58
CA ASN A 324 1.99 -0.52 47.40
C ASN A 324 1.87 -1.33 48.70
N PRO A 325 1.33 -2.56 48.73
CA PRO A 325 1.41 -3.40 49.93
C PRO A 325 2.69 -4.25 49.95
N LEU A 326 3.59 -3.88 50.86
CA LEU A 326 4.66 -4.73 51.39
C LEU A 326 4.10 -5.70 52.45
N ARG A 327 4.30 -7.00 52.24
CA ARG A 327 4.30 -8.09 53.24
C ARG A 327 4.93 -9.31 52.55
N SER A 328 5.78 -10.16 53.11
CA SER A 328 6.23 -10.38 54.47
C SER A 328 7.54 -11.17 54.40
N VAL A 329 8.40 -10.96 55.39
CA VAL A 329 9.68 -11.62 55.63
C VAL A 329 9.47 -13.03 56.23
N ALA A 330 10.23 -14.02 55.76
CA ALA A 330 10.71 -15.20 56.52
C ALA A 330 11.99 -15.69 55.79
N LYS A 331 13.21 -15.42 56.24
CA LYS A 331 14.01 -16.06 57.32
C LYS A 331 14.10 -17.59 57.22
N HIS A 332 15.16 -18.08 56.56
CA HIS A 332 16.14 -19.08 57.03
C HIS A 332 17.29 -19.11 56.00
N ALA A 333 18.51 -18.65 56.31
CA ALA A 333 19.55 -19.20 57.19
C ALA A 333 20.47 -20.22 56.47
N HIS A 334 21.70 -19.76 56.22
CA HIS A 334 23.01 -20.45 56.11
C HIS A 334 23.21 -21.60 55.12
N ALA A 335 24.12 -21.42 54.16
CA ALA A 335 25.45 -22.07 54.16
C ALA A 335 26.25 -21.71 52.90
N LEU A 336 27.56 -21.58 53.10
CA LEU A 336 28.60 -21.19 52.15
C LEU A 336 29.30 -22.43 51.56
N VAL A 337 29.57 -22.42 50.23
CA VAL A 337 30.84 -22.86 49.57
C VAL A 337 31.04 -24.41 49.42
N PRO A 338 31.82 -24.98 48.47
CA PRO A 338 31.81 -24.90 46.99
C PRO A 338 32.15 -26.26 46.27
N LEU A 339 32.40 -26.20 44.93
CA LEU A 339 33.26 -27.08 44.08
C LEU A 339 32.76 -28.47 43.59
N THR A 340 32.83 -28.66 42.25
CA THR A 340 33.19 -29.86 41.41
C THR A 340 32.68 -31.26 41.82
N SER A 341 32.15 -32.14 40.96
CA SER A 341 32.72 -32.66 39.70
C SER A 341 31.76 -33.65 38.99
N THR A 342 31.93 -33.73 37.66
CA THR A 342 31.84 -34.92 36.78
C THR A 342 30.50 -35.60 36.41
N PRO A 343 30.43 -36.16 35.18
CA PRO A 343 29.21 -36.63 34.53
C PRO A 343 28.96 -38.13 34.76
N SER A 344 27.72 -38.59 34.57
CA SER A 344 27.49 -40.01 34.36
C SER A 344 26.35 -40.27 33.38
N THR A 345 26.73 -40.97 32.33
CA THR A 345 25.92 -41.60 31.30
C THR A 345 25.26 -42.83 31.88
N ALA A 346 23.95 -42.99 31.74
CA ALA A 346 23.31 -44.30 31.82
C ALA A 346 22.06 -44.35 30.93
N THR A 347 22.25 -44.98 29.78
CA THR A 347 21.25 -45.64 28.94
C THR A 347 20.48 -46.68 29.76
N LEU A 348 19.16 -46.81 29.55
CA LEU A 348 18.40 -48.08 29.39
C LEU A 348 16.88 -47.83 29.48
N THR A 349 16.20 -47.94 28.34
CA THR A 349 14.83 -48.49 28.18
C THR A 349 14.82 -50.00 28.47
N PRO A 350 13.67 -50.75 28.56
CA PRO A 350 12.25 -50.42 28.34
C PRO A 350 11.27 -51.01 29.42
N ALA A 351 9.96 -50.83 29.15
CA ALA A 351 8.87 -51.80 29.35
C ALA A 351 7.71 -51.41 30.33
N THR A 352 6.60 -51.00 29.69
CA THR A 352 5.26 -51.63 29.71
C THR A 352 4.45 -51.82 31.01
N TYR A 353 3.15 -51.50 30.85
CA TYR A 353 1.95 -51.85 31.62
C TYR A 353 1.47 -50.89 32.72
N ARG A 354 0.44 -50.10 32.38
CA ARG A 354 -0.94 -50.43 32.81
C ARG A 354 -2.00 -49.72 31.98
N ALA A 355 -2.88 -50.54 31.40
CA ALA A 355 -4.10 -50.16 30.74
C ALA A 355 -5.22 -49.92 31.77
N ALA A 356 -6.06 -48.92 31.52
CA ALA A 356 -7.41 -48.84 32.08
C ALA A 356 -8.40 -48.64 30.93
N SER A 357 -9.08 -49.73 30.63
CA SER A 357 -10.21 -49.88 29.72
C SER A 357 -11.45 -49.14 30.22
N ARG A 358 -12.14 -48.43 29.32
CA ARG A 358 -13.61 -48.37 29.39
C ARG A 358 -14.22 -48.31 27.99
N ALA A 359 -14.82 -49.43 27.62
CA ALA A 359 -15.53 -49.63 26.37
C ALA A 359 -17.04 -49.38 26.53
N ARG A 360 -17.66 -49.12 25.37
CA ARG A 360 -19.08 -49.35 25.00
C ARG A 360 -20.18 -48.53 25.66
N ARG A 361 -20.88 -47.74 24.83
CA ARG A 361 -22.21 -48.15 24.35
C ARG A 361 -22.65 -47.42 23.08
N SER A 362 -22.91 -48.23 22.07
CA SER A 362 -23.76 -47.99 20.90
C SER A 362 -25.23 -47.80 21.32
N ARG A 363 -25.91 -46.82 20.71
CA ARG A 363 -27.38 -46.84 20.54
C ARG A 363 -27.82 -45.88 19.44
N THR A 364 -28.29 -46.45 18.34
CA THR A 364 -29.23 -45.84 17.38
C THR A 364 -30.60 -45.63 18.05
N PRO A 365 -31.35 -44.61 17.62
CA PRO A 365 -32.79 -44.75 17.46
C PRO A 365 -33.33 -44.11 16.16
N PRO A 366 -34.61 -44.35 15.80
CA PRO A 366 -35.05 -44.57 14.43
C PRO A 366 -35.77 -43.39 13.78
N ALA A 367 -35.99 -43.55 12.47
CA ALA A 367 -36.90 -42.76 11.67
C ALA A 367 -38.34 -42.76 12.23
N PRO A 368 -39.09 -41.69 11.97
CA PRO A 368 -40.47 -41.83 11.55
C PRO A 368 -40.75 -41.09 10.23
N ALA A 369 -41.67 -41.68 9.48
CA ALA A 369 -42.12 -41.25 8.19
C ALA A 369 -43.16 -40.11 8.26
N GLU A 370 -43.20 -39.34 7.18
CA GLU A 370 -44.42 -38.90 6.48
C GLU A 370 -45.51 -38.12 7.27
N ARG A 371 -45.66 -36.81 7.00
CA ARG A 371 -46.69 -36.22 6.11
C ARG A 371 -46.95 -34.72 6.34
N HIS A 372 -46.93 -34.02 5.20
CA HIS A 372 -47.86 -32.97 4.75
C HIS A 372 -47.64 -31.50 5.13
N ALA A 373 -47.79 -30.71 4.05
CA ALA A 373 -48.31 -29.35 3.95
C ALA A 373 -47.39 -28.18 4.38
N GLY A 374 -46.90 -27.46 3.37
CA GLY A 374 -46.22 -26.18 3.57
C GLY A 374 -45.74 -25.51 2.28
N SER A 375 -46.56 -25.57 1.22
CA SER A 375 -46.38 -24.83 -0.01
C SER A 375 -46.54 -23.32 0.24
N SER A 376 -45.50 -22.53 -0.02
CA SER A 376 -45.58 -21.07 -0.25
C SER A 376 -44.55 -20.75 -1.33
N SER A 377 -44.90 -20.69 -2.63
CA SER A 377 -45.80 -19.77 -3.33
C SER A 377 -45.45 -18.30 -3.12
N TRP A 378 -44.39 -17.85 -3.81
CA TRP A 378 -44.17 -16.43 -4.15
C TRP A 378 -44.12 -16.20 -5.68
N HIS A 379 -44.84 -17.02 -6.44
CA HIS A 379 -45.23 -16.69 -7.81
C HIS A 379 -46.72 -16.36 -7.84
N ALA A 380 -47.07 -15.08 -7.81
CA ALA A 380 -48.24 -14.48 -8.48
C ALA A 380 -48.58 -13.11 -7.87
N LEU A 381 -47.90 -12.07 -8.33
CA LEU A 381 -48.48 -10.73 -8.50
C LEU A 381 -47.61 -10.03 -9.55
N LEU A 382 -48.00 -10.17 -10.82
CA LEU A 382 -47.75 -9.25 -11.94
C LEU A 382 -48.47 -9.84 -13.17
N THR A 383 -49.79 -9.91 -13.10
CA THR A 383 -50.63 -9.83 -14.29
C THR A 383 -51.18 -8.41 -14.38
N ARG A 384 -51.16 -7.88 -15.61
CA ARG A 384 -52.09 -6.86 -16.13
C ARG A 384 -51.72 -5.38 -15.94
N SER A 385 -50.85 -4.89 -16.83
CA SER A 385 -51.07 -3.64 -17.59
C SER A 385 -50.19 -3.72 -18.85
N GLY A 386 -50.78 -3.79 -20.04
CA GLY A 386 -51.06 -2.59 -20.83
C GLY A 386 -50.01 -2.45 -21.93
N ALA A 387 -50.12 -3.27 -22.98
CA ALA A 387 -49.32 -3.14 -24.18
C ALA A 387 -49.70 -1.84 -24.92
N ALA A 388 -48.97 -0.76 -24.64
CA ALA A 388 -48.99 0.46 -25.44
C ALA A 388 -47.77 0.47 -26.38
N SER A 389 -48.04 0.10 -27.63
CA SER A 389 -47.35 0.50 -28.87
C SER A 389 -46.02 1.25 -28.73
N ALA A 390 -44.90 0.52 -28.79
CA ALA A 390 -43.55 1.07 -28.91
C ALA A 390 -43.09 1.28 -30.37
N SER A 391 -43.97 1.07 -31.35
CA SER A 391 -43.64 1.18 -32.78
C SER A 391 -43.67 2.60 -33.34
N SER A 392 -44.26 3.59 -32.64
CA SER A 392 -44.40 4.97 -33.15
C SER A 392 -43.19 5.88 -32.90
N ARG A 393 -42.21 5.49 -32.06
CA ARG A 393 -41.02 6.31 -31.77
C ARG A 393 -39.84 6.04 -32.70
N LEU A 394 -39.85 4.94 -33.46
CA LEU A 394 -38.78 4.61 -34.41
C LEU A 394 -38.96 5.28 -35.79
N GLU A 395 -40.15 5.74 -36.14
CA GLU A 395 -40.39 6.43 -37.42
C GLU A 395 -39.88 7.89 -37.44
N ALA A 396 -39.72 8.53 -36.28
CA ALA A 396 -39.16 9.88 -36.19
C ALA A 396 -37.64 9.95 -36.45
N LEU A 397 -36.92 8.82 -36.39
CA LEU A 397 -35.46 8.76 -36.62
C LEU A 397 -35.08 8.34 -38.05
N ARG A 398 -36.05 7.96 -38.88
CA ARG A 398 -35.83 7.55 -40.27
C ARG A 398 -35.14 8.61 -41.16
N PRO A 399 -35.42 9.93 -41.05
CA PRO A 399 -34.71 10.92 -41.88
C PRO A 399 -33.24 11.12 -41.46
N TYR A 400 -32.89 10.87 -40.19
CA TYR A 400 -31.51 11.00 -39.69
C TYR A 400 -30.62 9.81 -40.09
N LEU A 401 -31.21 8.62 -40.22
CA LEU A 401 -30.51 7.43 -40.70
C LEU A 401 -30.08 7.53 -42.18
N ARG A 402 -30.74 8.38 -42.98
CA ARG A 402 -30.40 8.57 -44.39
C ARG A 402 -29.10 9.36 -44.60
N HIS A 403 -28.68 10.16 -43.61
CA HIS A 403 -27.43 10.92 -43.62
C HIS A 403 -26.37 10.37 -42.65
N ALA A 404 -26.67 9.27 -41.95
CA ALA A 404 -25.75 8.57 -41.05
C ALA A 404 -24.38 8.24 -41.68
N PRO A 405 -24.24 7.76 -42.94
CA PRO A 405 -22.92 7.46 -43.47
C PRO A 405 -22.05 8.71 -43.63
N ILE A 406 -22.64 9.85 -43.98
CA ILE A 406 -21.91 11.13 -44.14
C ILE A 406 -21.46 11.65 -42.76
N PHE A 407 -22.32 11.58 -41.74
CA PHE A 407 -21.95 11.98 -40.37
C PHE A 407 -20.84 11.08 -39.79
N ILE A 408 -20.91 9.77 -40.02
CA ILE A 408 -19.88 8.82 -39.57
C ILE A 408 -18.54 9.11 -40.27
N ILE A 409 -18.56 9.38 -41.58
CA ILE A 409 -17.32 9.66 -42.33
C ILE A 409 -16.75 11.05 -42.00
N CYS A 410 -17.58 12.08 -41.91
CA CYS A 410 -17.13 13.47 -41.74
C CYS A 410 -16.88 13.89 -40.30
N VAL A 411 -17.50 13.24 -39.30
CA VAL A 411 -17.37 13.63 -37.89
C VAL A 411 -16.68 12.55 -37.08
N VAL A 412 -17.15 11.30 -37.18
CA VAL A 412 -16.61 10.22 -36.36
C VAL A 412 -15.20 9.84 -36.81
N LEU A 413 -14.95 9.76 -38.11
CA LEU A 413 -13.64 9.35 -38.65
C LEU A 413 -12.51 10.35 -38.34
N PRO A 414 -12.66 11.68 -38.51
CA PRO A 414 -11.63 12.63 -38.08
C PRO A 414 -11.50 12.72 -36.56
N ALA A 415 -12.59 12.60 -35.79
CA ALA A 415 -12.51 12.53 -34.33
C ALA A 415 -11.70 11.30 -33.87
N LEU A 416 -11.94 10.12 -34.47
CA LEU A 416 -11.16 8.91 -34.21
C LEU A 416 -9.71 9.06 -34.65
N ALA A 417 -9.44 9.72 -35.77
CA ALA A 417 -8.08 9.99 -36.24
C ALA A 417 -7.31 10.91 -35.28
N VAL A 418 -7.97 11.94 -34.71
CA VAL A 418 -7.39 12.81 -33.67
C VAL A 418 -7.12 12.01 -32.40
N LEU A 419 -8.06 11.17 -31.97
CA LEU A 419 -7.92 10.31 -30.79
C LEU A 419 -6.74 9.33 -30.96
N VAL A 420 -6.66 8.64 -32.10
CA VAL A 420 -5.57 7.71 -32.44
C VAL A 420 -4.24 8.46 -32.56
N ARG A 421 -4.22 9.69 -33.10
CA ARG A 421 -3.01 10.52 -33.16
C ARG A 421 -2.57 10.99 -31.78
N PHE A 422 -3.51 11.29 -30.88
CA PHE A 422 -3.23 11.64 -29.48
C PHE A 422 -2.66 10.45 -28.70
N PHE A 423 -3.27 9.27 -28.82
CA PHE A 423 -2.74 8.04 -28.23
C PHE A 423 -1.40 7.63 -28.82
N ARG A 424 -1.21 7.75 -30.15
CA ARG A 424 0.10 7.50 -30.79
C ARG A 424 1.17 8.50 -30.37
N ARG A 425 0.83 9.78 -30.15
CA ARG A 425 1.79 10.78 -29.63
C ARG A 425 2.21 10.46 -28.19
N ARG A 426 1.28 10.02 -27.34
CA ARG A 426 1.60 9.57 -25.97
C ARG A 426 2.46 8.31 -25.95
N HIS A 427 2.16 7.32 -26.80
CA HIS A 427 2.99 6.12 -26.92
C HIS A 427 4.37 6.40 -27.53
N LYS A 428 4.52 7.39 -28.41
CA LYS A 428 5.83 7.79 -28.93
C LYS A 428 6.67 8.57 -27.92
N ALA A 429 6.06 9.34 -27.01
CA ALA A 429 6.77 10.02 -25.93
C ALA A 429 7.33 9.03 -24.89
N THR A 430 6.59 7.96 -24.58
CA THR A 430 7.07 6.89 -23.70
C THR A 430 8.03 5.93 -24.41
N ALA A 431 7.83 5.68 -25.71
CA ALA A 431 8.76 4.87 -26.51
C ALA A 431 10.09 5.60 -26.80
N ALA A 432 10.14 6.93 -26.87
CA ALA A 432 11.39 7.67 -27.01
C ALA A 432 12.26 7.60 -25.74
N VAL A 433 11.63 7.53 -24.56
CA VAL A 433 12.32 7.31 -23.28
C VAL A 433 12.76 5.84 -23.13
N ALA A 434 12.00 4.88 -23.69
CA ALA A 434 12.39 3.47 -23.70
C ALA A 434 13.42 3.10 -24.80
N ALA A 435 13.39 3.79 -25.96
CA ALA A 435 14.32 3.58 -27.07
C ALA A 435 15.72 4.16 -26.81
N ALA A 436 15.85 5.08 -25.85
CA ALA A 436 17.15 5.50 -25.34
C ALA A 436 17.84 4.42 -24.47
N GLY A 437 17.17 3.31 -24.15
CA GLY A 437 17.67 2.33 -23.17
C GLY A 437 17.75 0.86 -23.59
N ALA A 438 17.22 0.41 -24.73
CA ALA A 438 17.18 -1.04 -25.00
C ALA A 438 17.22 -1.43 -26.48
N GLY A 439 18.36 -1.97 -26.90
CA GLY A 439 18.53 -2.69 -28.15
C GLY A 439 17.89 -4.08 -28.11
N ALA A 440 17.10 -4.37 -29.15
CA ALA A 440 16.89 -5.65 -29.83
C ALA A 440 16.72 -6.95 -29.01
N GLN A 441 15.47 -7.34 -28.67
CA GLN A 441 15.03 -8.77 -28.62
C GLN A 441 13.52 -9.05 -28.35
N VAL A 442 12.55 -8.25 -28.81
CA VAL A 442 11.12 -8.40 -28.40
C VAL A 442 10.15 -8.74 -29.56
N GLY A 443 10.56 -9.60 -30.49
CA GLY A 443 9.70 -10.03 -31.61
C GLY A 443 8.83 -11.27 -31.35
N ALA A 444 9.17 -12.12 -30.37
CA ALA A 444 8.59 -13.47 -30.26
C ALA A 444 7.45 -13.60 -29.23
N ARG A 445 7.21 -12.60 -28.37
CA ARG A 445 6.36 -12.74 -27.18
C ARG A 445 4.86 -12.53 -27.42
N THR A 446 4.47 -11.93 -28.55
CA THR A 446 3.07 -11.57 -28.83
C THR A 446 2.20 -12.73 -29.32
N LYS A 447 2.80 -13.80 -29.85
CA LYS A 447 2.05 -14.94 -30.43
C LYS A 447 1.54 -15.96 -29.42
N ALA A 448 2.14 -16.02 -28.22
CA ALA A 448 1.76 -16.98 -27.17
C ALA A 448 0.51 -16.56 -26.36
N VAL A 449 0.14 -15.27 -26.42
CA VAL A 449 -0.96 -14.70 -25.62
C VAL A 449 -2.34 -15.08 -26.18
N GLU A 450 -2.46 -15.26 -27.49
CA GLU A 450 -3.76 -15.52 -28.13
C GLU A 450 -4.24 -16.97 -27.96
N ASP A 451 -3.32 -17.92 -27.78
CA ASP A 451 -3.63 -19.35 -27.72
C ASP A 451 -4.10 -19.80 -26.30
N VAL A 452 -3.70 -19.04 -25.28
CA VAL A 452 -4.13 -19.23 -23.88
C VAL A 452 -5.56 -18.73 -23.66
N ARG A 453 -5.97 -17.69 -24.41
CA ARG A 453 -7.31 -17.09 -24.34
C ARG A 453 -8.43 -18.05 -24.75
N ARG A 454 -8.13 -19.06 -25.57
CA ARG A 454 -9.10 -20.07 -26.03
C ARG A 454 -9.38 -21.18 -25.02
N ARG A 455 -8.54 -21.39 -24.01
CA ARG A 455 -8.57 -22.61 -23.17
C ARG A 455 -9.20 -22.43 -21.78
N LEU A 456 -9.52 -21.22 -21.34
CA LEU A 456 -9.91 -20.93 -19.96
C LEU A 456 -11.40 -20.67 -19.72
N SER A 457 -12.27 -20.92 -20.71
CA SER A 457 -13.72 -20.63 -20.65
C SER A 457 -14.56 -21.58 -19.79
N GLY A 458 -14.01 -22.44 -18.94
CA GLY A 458 -14.79 -23.48 -18.27
C GLY A 458 -14.31 -23.86 -16.88
N VAL A 459 -15.28 -23.92 -15.94
CA VAL A 459 -15.31 -24.63 -14.66
C VAL A 459 -15.11 -23.76 -13.39
N GLN A 460 -16.12 -23.81 -12.51
CA GLN A 460 -16.43 -22.90 -11.41
C GLN A 460 -16.72 -23.70 -10.12
N GLY A 461 -16.22 -23.30 -8.94
CA GLY A 461 -16.62 -23.97 -7.68
C GLY A 461 -16.02 -23.48 -6.35
N ARG A 462 -16.91 -22.92 -5.51
CA ARG A 462 -16.96 -22.83 -4.01
C ARG A 462 -15.95 -21.97 -3.21
N ARG A 463 -16.50 -21.02 -2.43
CA ARG A 463 -15.84 -19.99 -1.59
C ARG A 463 -16.10 -20.26 -0.10
N GLY A 464 -15.10 -20.05 0.78
CA GLY A 464 -15.15 -20.37 2.23
C GLY A 464 -15.00 -19.16 3.16
N LEU A 465 -15.39 -19.37 4.43
CA LEU A 465 -15.62 -18.46 5.56
C LEU A 465 -14.49 -17.50 5.99
N LEU A 466 -13.32 -17.55 5.35
CA LEU A 466 -12.14 -16.74 5.72
C LEU A 466 -12.29 -15.26 5.36
N SER A 467 -13.15 -14.90 4.40
CA SER A 467 -13.36 -13.49 4.03
C SER A 467 -14.05 -12.68 5.13
N ALA A 468 -14.88 -13.30 5.97
CA ALA A 468 -15.63 -12.61 7.01
C ALA A 468 -14.74 -12.11 8.16
N VAL A 469 -13.65 -12.82 8.47
CA VAL A 469 -12.72 -12.41 9.54
C VAL A 469 -11.81 -11.26 9.08
N TRP A 470 -11.57 -11.14 7.77
CA TRP A 470 -10.71 -10.10 7.21
C TRP A 470 -11.42 -8.75 7.07
N ASP A 471 -12.71 -8.76 6.74
CA ASP A 471 -13.53 -7.54 6.67
C ASP A 471 -13.61 -6.81 8.02
N GLU A 472 -13.61 -7.56 9.14
CA GLU A 472 -13.62 -6.99 10.50
C GLU A 472 -12.28 -6.30 10.84
N ALA A 473 -11.16 -6.86 10.41
CA ALA A 473 -9.83 -6.31 10.65
C ALA A 473 -9.57 -5.02 9.85
N VAL A 474 -10.04 -4.96 8.60
CA VAL A 474 -9.92 -3.76 7.76
C VAL A 474 -10.79 -2.62 8.32
N ARG A 475 -11.97 -2.93 8.86
CA ARG A 475 -12.85 -1.94 9.49
C ARG A 475 -12.24 -1.31 10.74
N ALA A 476 -11.60 -2.10 11.60
CA ALA A 476 -10.92 -1.59 12.80
C ALA A 476 -9.74 -0.65 12.49
N VAL A 477 -8.99 -0.91 11.42
CA VAL A 477 -7.89 -0.04 10.97
C VAL A 477 -8.44 1.24 10.33
N TRP A 478 -9.55 1.17 9.62
CA TRP A 478 -10.19 2.35 9.05
C TRP A 478 -10.77 3.28 10.12
N ASP A 479 -11.46 2.73 11.13
CA ASP A 479 -12.05 3.53 12.22
C ASP A 479 -10.96 4.23 13.07
N THR A 480 -9.81 3.60 13.28
CA THR A 480 -8.69 4.24 13.98
C THR A 480 -8.02 5.37 13.19
N VAL A 481 -8.01 5.27 11.86
CA VAL A 481 -7.52 6.36 10.97
C VAL A 481 -8.52 7.51 10.90
N VAL A 482 -9.83 7.23 10.91
CA VAL A 482 -10.87 8.24 10.87
C VAL A 482 -11.00 8.98 12.22
N MET A 483 -10.85 8.29 13.35
CA MET A 483 -10.88 8.93 14.66
C MET A 483 -9.59 9.71 15.00
N GLY A 484 -8.44 9.35 14.42
CA GLY A 484 -7.18 10.09 14.62
C GLY A 484 -7.03 11.38 13.80
N GLY A 485 -7.89 11.60 12.79
CA GLY A 485 -7.80 12.74 11.87
C GLY A 485 -8.77 13.89 12.15
N ARG A 486 -9.76 13.72 13.03
CA ARG A 486 -10.65 14.79 13.49
C ARG A 486 -10.22 15.21 14.88
N GLY A 487 -9.27 16.15 14.95
CA GLY A 487 -8.91 16.80 16.20
C GLY A 487 -10.17 17.34 16.89
N LEU A 488 -10.24 17.15 18.21
CA LEU A 488 -11.08 17.99 19.07
C LEU A 488 -10.68 19.44 18.76
N VAL A 489 -11.60 20.18 18.14
CA VAL A 489 -11.65 21.64 18.21
C VAL A 489 -12.85 21.97 19.09
#